data_AF-A0A845ZKB6-F1
#
_entry.id   AF-A0A845ZKB6-F1
#
_cell.length_a   1.000
_cell.length_b   1.000
_cell.length_c   1.000
_cell.angle_alpha   90.00
_cell.angle_beta   90.00
_cell.angle_gamma   90.00
#
_symmetry.space_group_name_H-M   'P 1'
#
loop_
_entity.id
_entity.type
_entity.pdbx_description
1 polymer ?
#
loop_
_entity_poly.entity_id
_entity_poly.type
_entity_poly.pdbx_seq_one_letter_code
_entity_poly.pdbx_strand_id
1 'polypeptide(L)'
;MTRQPHDQFAKQYLTELLTPHGQVQISREVTSEVRQVDIWFLPAPSTSTPPQVLGLLGQMASTACLLEPFRNATGIMAVRNCLLKLFALYGELQRQARREVRFPLAN
;
A
#
# COMPACT_ATOMS: atom_id res chain seq x y z
N MET A 1 -9.46 17.52 13.82
CA MET A 1 -10.45 17.62 12.74
C MET A 1 -10.71 16.22 12.22
N THR A 2 -11.98 15.83 12.14
CA THR A 2 -12.47 14.44 12.16
C THR A 2 -11.89 13.55 11.06
N ARG A 3 -10.71 12.95 11.31
CA ARG A 3 -10.32 11.72 10.62
C ARG A 3 -11.32 10.66 11.03
N GLN A 4 -12.06 10.13 10.06
CA GLN A 4 -13.13 9.16 10.29
C GLN A 4 -12.60 8.07 11.24
N PRO A 5 -13.20 7.85 12.43
CA PRO A 5 -12.63 6.93 13.42
C PRO A 5 -12.38 5.52 12.87
N HIS A 6 -13.21 5.10 11.91
CA HIS A 6 -13.06 3.85 11.18
C HIS A 6 -11.84 3.79 10.27
N ASP A 7 -11.51 4.89 9.58
CA ASP A 7 -10.30 4.99 8.74
C ASP A 7 -9.05 4.86 9.61
N GLN A 8 -9.00 5.62 10.71
CA GLN A 8 -7.89 5.56 11.66
C GLN A 8 -7.75 4.17 12.30
N PHE A 9 -8.86 3.59 12.74
CA PHE A 9 -8.88 2.23 13.30
C PHE A 9 -8.39 1.19 12.29
N ALA A 10 -8.90 1.22 11.05
CA ALA A 10 -8.51 0.25 10.02
C ALA A 10 -7.02 0.35 9.68
N LYS A 11 -6.49 1.58 9.55
CA LYS A 11 -5.06 1.82 9.33
C LYS A 11 -4.21 1.25 10.45
N GLN A 12 -4.55 1.53 11.72
CA GLN A 12 -3.82 1.02 12.87
C GLN A 12 -3.91 -0.51 12.96
N TYR A 13 -5.10 -1.07 12.83
CA TYR A 13 -5.32 -2.50 12.94
C TYR A 13 -4.58 -3.30 11.86
N LEU A 14 -4.67 -2.86 10.60
CA LEU A 14 -3.93 -3.50 9.50
C LEU A 14 -2.42 -3.29 9.64
N THR A 15 -1.97 -2.16 10.19
CA THR A 15 -0.53 -1.95 10.48
C THR A 15 -0.03 -2.99 11.47
N GLU A 16 -0.71 -3.18 12.58
CA GLU A 16 -0.35 -4.19 13.59
C GLU A 16 -0.37 -5.61 13.01
N LEU A 17 -1.39 -5.95 12.20
CA LEU A 17 -1.49 -7.28 11.57
C LEU A 17 -0.39 -7.55 10.54
N LEU A 18 0.04 -6.54 9.78
CA LEU A 18 0.95 -6.72 8.65
C LEU A 18 2.42 -6.49 9.00
N THR A 19 2.72 -5.74 10.07
CA THR A 19 4.09 -5.47 10.53
C THR A 19 4.94 -6.73 10.72
N PRO A 20 4.42 -7.86 11.26
CA PRO A 20 5.19 -9.10 11.36
C PRO A 20 5.56 -9.75 10.01
N HIS A 21 4.99 -9.28 8.91
CA HIS A 21 5.08 -9.92 7.59
C HIS A 21 5.78 -9.05 6.53
N GLY A 22 6.10 -7.80 6.86
CA GLY A 22 6.74 -6.87 5.92
C GLY A 22 6.76 -5.44 6.42
N GLN A 23 7.15 -4.53 5.54
CA GLN A 23 7.14 -3.10 5.81
C GLN A 23 5.76 -2.52 5.49
N VAL A 24 5.24 -1.73 6.43
CA VAL A 24 3.96 -1.04 6.30
C VAL A 24 4.24 0.47 6.30
N GLN A 25 3.74 1.18 5.29
CA GLN A 25 3.69 2.63 5.28
C GLN A 25 2.25 3.11 5.20
N ILE A 26 1.81 3.87 6.20
CA ILE A 26 0.45 4.43 6.24
C ILE A 26 0.40 5.84 5.65
N SER A 27 -0.75 6.20 5.07
CA SER A 27 -1.01 7.56 4.55
C SER A 27 0.10 8.08 3.62
N ARG A 28 0.66 7.20 2.77
CA ARG A 28 1.74 7.54 1.84
C ARG A 28 1.22 8.48 0.76
N GLU A 29 1.85 9.63 0.62
CA GLU A 29 1.57 10.56 -0.48
C GLU A 29 2.07 9.99 -1.80
N VAL A 30 1.27 10.17 -2.86
CA VAL A 30 1.65 9.87 -4.25
C VAL A 30 1.65 11.16 -5.05
N THR A 31 2.84 11.61 -5.45
CA THR A 31 3.19 12.92 -6.02
C THR A 31 2.36 13.44 -7.19
N SER A 32 1.62 12.60 -7.93
CA SER A 32 0.84 13.08 -9.08
C SER A 32 -0.57 13.54 -8.72
N GLU A 33 -1.06 13.27 -7.51
CA GLU A 33 -2.35 13.74 -7.03
C GLU A 33 -2.18 14.04 -5.54
N VAL A 34 -2.80 15.06 -4.94
CA VAL A 34 -2.74 15.30 -3.48
C VAL A 34 -3.55 14.21 -2.75
N ARG A 35 -3.15 12.96 -2.91
CA ARG A 35 -3.86 11.76 -2.49
C ARG A 35 -2.90 10.91 -1.69
N GLN A 36 -3.44 10.37 -0.61
CA GLN A 36 -2.75 9.45 0.27
C GLN A 36 -3.28 8.06 0.00
N VAL A 37 -2.36 7.11 -0.12
CA VAL A 37 -2.68 5.69 -0.03
C VAL A 37 -2.82 5.34 1.45
N ASP A 38 -3.88 4.64 1.80
CA ASP A 38 -4.13 4.32 3.20
C ASP A 38 -3.02 3.43 3.77
N ILE A 39 -2.67 2.36 3.05
CA ILE A 39 -1.58 1.44 3.39
C ILE A 39 -0.82 1.04 2.12
N TRP A 40 0.50 1.23 2.14
CA TRP A 40 1.44 0.61 1.22
C TRP A 40 2.20 -0.49 1.96
N PHE A 41 2.10 -1.71 1.46
CA PHE A 41 2.74 -2.88 2.05
C PHE A 41 3.82 -3.45 1.13
N LEU A 42 4.98 -3.76 1.71
CA LEU A 42 6.08 -4.46 1.06
C LEU A 42 6.38 -5.74 1.85
N PRO A 43 6.14 -6.94 1.31
CA PRO A 43 6.39 -8.18 2.04
C PRO A 43 7.88 -8.36 2.34
N ALA A 44 8.20 -8.98 3.47
CA ALA A 44 9.57 -9.33 3.81
C ALA A 44 10.14 -10.33 2.76
N PRO A 45 11.43 -10.22 2.35
CA PRO A 45 12.04 -11.05 1.30
C PRO A 45 12.11 -12.58 1.58
N SER A 46 11.52 -13.07 2.66
CA SER A 46 11.71 -14.44 3.14
C SER A 46 10.49 -14.97 3.90
N THR A 47 9.31 -14.95 3.28
CA THR A 47 8.24 -15.87 3.66
C THR A 47 7.68 -16.51 2.40
N SER A 48 8.04 -17.77 2.15
CA SER A 48 7.61 -18.55 0.98
C SER A 48 6.12 -18.89 0.98
N THR A 49 5.35 -18.36 1.92
CA THR A 49 3.90 -18.43 1.91
C THR A 49 3.38 -17.28 2.77
N PRO A 50 2.39 -16.49 2.33
CA PRO A 50 1.69 -15.63 3.26
C PRO A 50 1.16 -16.49 4.39
N PRO A 51 1.34 -16.10 5.65
CA PRO A 51 1.01 -16.98 6.75
C PRO A 51 -0.48 -17.26 6.68
N GLN A 52 -0.81 -18.55 6.59
CA GLN A 52 -2.20 -19.04 6.45
C GLN A 52 -3.11 -18.45 7.53
N VAL A 53 -2.52 -18.04 8.65
CA VAL A 53 -3.16 -17.32 9.77
C VAL A 53 -3.93 -16.06 9.34
N LEU A 54 -3.51 -15.35 8.29
CA LEU A 54 -4.18 -14.14 7.80
C LEU A 54 -5.22 -14.44 6.70
N GLY A 55 -5.38 -15.69 6.29
CA GLY A 55 -6.34 -16.10 5.26
C GLY A 55 -6.20 -15.27 3.96
N LEU A 56 -7.32 -14.72 3.48
CA LEU A 56 -7.37 -13.91 2.25
C LEU A 56 -6.49 -12.65 2.34
N LEU A 57 -6.40 -12.01 3.51
CA LEU A 57 -5.52 -10.85 3.70
C LEU A 57 -4.06 -11.24 3.48
N GLY A 58 -3.66 -12.40 4.00
CA GLY A 58 -2.34 -12.96 3.74
C GLY A 58 -2.11 -13.16 2.23
N GLN A 59 -3.06 -13.77 1.53
CA GLN A 59 -2.94 -13.99 0.08
C GLN A 59 -2.76 -12.67 -0.70
N MET A 60 -3.52 -11.62 -0.37
CA MET A 60 -3.37 -10.29 -0.97
C MET A 60 -2.02 -9.64 -0.64
N ALA A 61 -1.50 -9.87 0.57
CA ALA A 61 -0.23 -9.35 1.06
C ALA A 61 0.99 -10.21 0.64
N SER A 62 0.81 -11.26 -0.17
CA SER A 62 1.93 -12.09 -0.67
C SER A 62 2.87 -11.33 -1.62
N THR A 63 2.42 -10.21 -2.16
CA THR A 63 3.19 -9.31 -3.02
C THR A 63 3.04 -7.89 -2.53
N ALA A 64 3.90 -6.98 -3.01
CA ALA A 64 3.77 -5.56 -2.71
C ALA A 64 2.39 -5.05 -3.16
N CYS A 65 1.63 -4.44 -2.26
CA CYS A 65 0.25 -4.05 -2.52
C CYS A 65 -0.14 -2.74 -1.85
N LEU A 66 -1.27 -2.18 -2.32
CA LEU A 66 -1.96 -1.07 -1.68
C LEU A 66 -3.26 -1.61 -1.07
N LEU A 67 -3.55 -1.24 0.17
CA LEU A 67 -4.80 -1.60 0.85
C LEU A 67 -5.56 -0.32 1.22
N GLU A 68 -6.82 -0.26 0.79
CA GLU A 68 -7.74 0.86 0.99
C GLU A 68 -9.01 0.30 1.69
N PRO A 69 -9.07 0.32 3.03
CA PRO A 69 -10.18 -0.24 3.77
C PRO A 69 -11.41 0.68 3.73
N PHE A 70 -12.58 0.13 3.39
CA PHE A 70 -13.85 0.85 3.42
C PHE A 70 -14.75 0.31 4.52
N ARG A 71 -15.36 1.21 5.31
CA ARG A 71 -16.35 0.84 6.35
C ARG A 71 -17.61 0.22 5.76
N ASN A 72 -18.07 0.78 4.63
CA ASN A 72 -19.31 0.41 3.96
C ASN A 72 -19.00 -0.04 2.53
N ALA A 73 -19.97 -0.68 1.89
CA ALA A 73 -19.87 -1.01 0.47
C ALA A 73 -19.51 0.24 -0.35
N THR A 74 -18.51 0.09 -1.22
CA THR A 74 -17.93 1.19 -1.96
C THR A 74 -18.51 1.28 -3.37
N GLY A 75 -18.68 2.49 -3.89
CA GLY A 75 -19.17 2.72 -5.23
C GLY A 75 -18.07 2.64 -6.30
N ILE A 76 -18.45 2.55 -7.56
CA ILE A 76 -17.50 2.46 -8.69
C ILE A 76 -16.49 3.62 -8.74
N MET A 77 -16.88 4.82 -8.29
CA MET A 77 -15.99 5.98 -8.27
C MET A 77 -14.86 5.83 -7.24
N ALA A 78 -15.15 5.22 -6.09
CA ALA A 78 -14.12 4.94 -5.09
C ALA A 78 -13.15 3.85 -5.58
N VAL A 79 -13.65 2.82 -6.26
CA VAL A 79 -12.79 1.82 -6.92
C VAL A 79 -11.87 2.47 -7.96
N ARG A 80 -12.41 3.37 -8.80
CA ARG A 80 -11.60 4.14 -9.77
C ARG A 80 -10.54 4.99 -9.09
N ASN A 81 -10.85 5.59 -7.94
CA ASN A 81 -9.85 6.33 -7.16
C ASN A 81 -8.74 5.42 -6.62
N CYS A 82 -9.04 4.21 -6.15
CA CYS A 82 -8.02 3.24 -5.77
C CYS A 82 -7.10 2.89 -6.96
N LEU A 83 -7.65 2.69 -8.15
CA LEU A 83 -6.88 2.42 -9.37
C LEU A 83 -5.98 3.61 -9.76
N LEU A 84 -6.48 4.85 -9.64
CA LEU A 84 -5.68 6.04 -9.90
C LEU A 84 -4.48 6.13 -8.94
N LYS A 85 -4.67 5.86 -7.65
CA LYS A 85 -3.58 5.80 -6.66
C LYS A 85 -2.53 4.73 -7.02
N LEU A 86 -2.98 3.56 -7.46
CA LEU A 86 -2.09 2.48 -7.90
C LEU A 86 -1.25 2.88 -9.11
N PHE A 87 -1.87 3.47 -10.14
CA PHE A 87 -1.15 3.92 -11.33
C PHE A 87 -0.18 5.08 -11.04
N ALA A 88 -0.55 5.98 -10.11
CA ALA A 88 0.35 7.03 -9.65
C ALA A 88 1.62 6.43 -9.00
N LEU A 89 1.47 5.43 -8.12
CA LEU A 89 2.59 4.70 -7.52
C LEU A 89 3.45 4.00 -8.59
N TYR A 90 2.85 3.32 -9.56
CA TYR A 90 3.62 2.71 -10.66
C TYR A 90 4.41 3.74 -11.45
N GLY A 91 3.83 4.91 -11.73
CA GLY A 91 4.55 6.01 -12.38
C GLY A 91 5.75 6.48 -11.56
N GLU A 92 5.63 6.58 -10.23
CA GLU A 92 6.75 6.92 -9.34
C GLU A 92 7.86 5.89 -9.38
N LEU A 93 7.52 4.61 -9.22
CA LEU A 93 8.47 3.50 -9.23
C LEU A 93 9.21 3.43 -10.56
N GLN A 94 8.52 3.64 -11.69
CA GLN A 94 9.13 3.67 -13.01
C GLN A 94 10.11 4.86 -13.15
N ARG A 95 9.75 6.04 -12.64
CA ARG A 95 10.65 7.22 -12.64
C ARG A 95 11.86 7.00 -11.73
N GLN A 96 11.69 6.34 -10.59
CA GLN A 96 12.79 5.98 -9.69
C GLN A 96 13.76 5.02 -10.37
N ALA A 97 13.26 3.91 -10.93
CA ALA A 97 14.08 2.93 -11.64
C ALA A 97 14.88 3.56 -12.80
N ARG A 98 14.27 4.47 -13.58
CA ARG A 98 14.98 5.21 -14.64
C ARG A 98 16.13 6.08 -14.12
N ARG A 99 15.97 6.68 -12.92
CA ARG A 99 17.02 7.50 -12.28
C ARG A 99 18.16 6.62 -11.75
N GLU A 100 17.84 5.50 -11.13
CA GLU A 100 18.84 4.53 -10.65
C GLU A 100 19.66 3.92 -11.79
N VAL A 101 19.01 3.60 -12.93
CA VAL A 101 19.72 3.15 -14.15
C VAL A 101 20.61 4.24 -14.74
N ARG A 102 20.21 5.52 -14.64
CA ARG A 102 20.98 6.66 -15.16
C ARG A 102 22.19 7.00 -14.27
N PHE A 103 22.12 6.71 -12.98
CA PHE A 103 23.19 6.95 -12.01
C PHE A 103 23.50 5.66 -11.23
N PRO A 104 24.06 4.63 -11.89
CA PRO A 104 24.46 3.41 -11.21
C PRO A 104 25.70 3.74 -10.41
N LEU A 105 25.52 4.14 -9.14
CA LEU A 105 26.54 4.30 -8.10
C LEU A 105 27.93 4.72 -8.62
N ALA A 106 28.19 6.02 -8.64
CA ALA A 106 29.55 6.51 -8.46
C ALA A 106 29.95 6.18 -7.01
N ASN A 107 30.45 4.97 -6.79
CA ASN A 107 31.19 4.51 -5.62
C ASN A 107 32.27 3.54 -6.09
#